data_AF-Q6ZXV2-F1
#
_entry.id   AF-Q6ZXV2-F1
#
_cell.length_a   1.000
_cell.length_b   1.000
_cell.length_c   1.000
_cell.angle_alpha   90.00
_cell.angle_beta   90.00
_cell.angle_gamma   90.00
#
_symmetry.space_group_name_H-M   'P 1'
#
loop_
_entity.id
_entity.type
_entity.pdbx_description
1 polymer ?
#
loop_
_entity_poly.entity_id
_entity_poly.type
_entity_poly.pdbx_seq_one_letter_code
_entity_poly.pdbx_strand_id
1 'polypeptide(L)'
;DIQNKDWLNSEFFFYDENGNPFKVRARDCLDTKKMGYDYHATATPWRNFNGKTKASAGKVNTGSIPPESQVFPLAKLDKAISFSINRPASSRTQQEKNAQEEVLTFNAIKYDNRDYIRFDVFLNVDNNVNANELDKAEFAGSYTSLPHVHRVGDPKHTATATLRLAITELLEDIGLEDEDTI
;
A
#
# COMPACT_ATOMS: atom_id res chain seq x y z
N ASP A 1 18.57 3.60 -0.76
CA ASP A 1 18.44 3.16 0.65
C ASP A 1 17.90 4.25 1.56
N ILE A 2 17.37 3.86 2.71
CA ILE A 2 16.88 4.77 3.75
C ILE A 2 18.09 5.44 4.42
N GLN A 3 18.14 6.77 4.37
CA GLN A 3 19.26 7.56 4.91
C GLN A 3 19.05 8.03 6.37
N ASN A 4 17.88 7.75 6.94
CA ASN A 4 17.53 8.17 8.29
C ASN A 4 18.47 7.49 9.32
N LYS A 5 19.10 8.30 10.19
CA LYS A 5 20.05 7.82 11.20
C LYS A 5 19.42 6.90 12.25
N ASP A 6 18.16 7.10 12.62
CA ASP A 6 17.46 6.26 13.59
C ASP A 6 17.26 4.85 13.02
N TRP A 7 16.92 4.76 11.74
CA TRP A 7 16.85 3.48 11.03
C TRP A 7 18.23 2.83 10.90
N LEU A 8 19.23 3.57 10.40
CA LEU A 8 20.58 3.06 10.17
C LEU A 8 21.28 2.55 11.43
N ASN A 9 21.02 3.19 12.57
CA ASN A 9 21.63 2.84 13.85
C ASN A 9 20.74 1.92 14.71
N SER A 10 19.60 1.44 14.19
CA SER A 10 18.79 0.44 14.87
C SER A 10 19.62 -0.85 15.05
N GLU A 11 19.63 -1.36 16.29
CA GLU A 11 20.42 -2.53 16.69
C GLU A 11 19.52 -3.77 16.87
N PHE A 12 20.02 -4.91 16.41
CA PHE A 12 19.38 -6.23 16.57
C PHE A 12 20.35 -7.20 17.21
N PHE A 13 19.84 -8.24 17.87
CA PHE A 13 20.63 -9.23 18.58
C PHE A 13 20.44 -10.61 17.95
N PHE A 14 21.54 -11.30 17.67
CA PHE A 14 21.55 -12.66 17.14
C PHE A 14 22.68 -13.48 17.75
N TYR A 15 22.53 -14.80 17.72
CA TYR A 15 23.62 -15.73 17.91
C TYR A 15 24.18 -16.14 16.55
N ASP A 16 25.50 -16.23 16.42
CA ASP A 16 26.15 -16.79 15.23
C ASP A 16 26.03 -18.33 15.20
N GLU A 17 26.58 -18.96 14.16
CA GLU A 17 26.62 -20.42 14.03
C GLU A 17 27.42 -21.14 15.13
N ASN A 18 28.26 -20.42 15.86
CA ASN A 18 29.06 -20.92 16.98
C ASN A 18 28.35 -20.69 18.34
N GLY A 19 27.16 -20.10 18.34
CA GLY A 19 26.43 -19.76 19.56
C GLY A 19 26.97 -18.53 20.29
N ASN A 20 27.79 -17.70 19.63
CA ASN A 20 28.30 -16.46 20.19
C ASN A 20 27.29 -15.31 20.01
N PRO A 21 27.05 -14.48 21.04
CA PRO A 21 26.11 -13.38 20.98
C PRO A 21 26.71 -12.16 20.25
N PHE A 22 25.98 -11.59 19.30
CA PHE A 22 26.36 -10.37 18.59
C PHE A 22 25.22 -9.36 18.50
N LYS A 23 25.60 -8.08 18.44
CA LYS A 23 24.71 -6.99 18.03
C LYS A 23 25.06 -6.55 16.62
N VAL A 24 24.06 -6.37 15.79
CA VAL A 24 24.21 -5.93 14.39
C VAL A 24 23.36 -4.69 14.13
N ARG A 25 23.70 -3.90 13.12
CA ARG A 25 22.99 -2.67 12.75
C ARG A 25 22.41 -2.75 11.35
N ALA A 26 21.29 -2.08 11.12
CA ALA A 26 20.65 -2.03 9.80
C ALA A 26 21.58 -1.51 8.71
N ARG A 27 22.43 -0.52 9.01
CA ARG A 27 23.38 0.04 8.02
C ARG A 27 24.43 -0.95 7.53
N ASP A 28 24.74 -1.97 8.32
CA ASP A 28 25.81 -2.93 8.01
C ASP A 28 25.31 -4.09 7.13
N CYS A 29 24.00 -4.13 6.80
CA CYS A 29 23.38 -5.16 5.95
C CYS A 29 22.77 -4.61 4.63
N LEU A 30 23.12 -3.40 4.20
CA LEU A 30 22.61 -2.79 2.96
C LEU A 30 23.18 -3.42 1.67
N ASP A 31 24.35 -4.02 1.76
CA ASP A 31 25.06 -4.61 0.63
C ASP A 31 25.30 -6.10 0.92
N THR A 32 24.51 -6.96 0.28
CA THR A 32 24.58 -8.41 0.45
C THR A 32 25.96 -8.97 0.07
N LYS A 33 26.67 -8.34 -0.86
CA LYS A 33 28.02 -8.78 -1.26
C LYS A 33 29.03 -8.59 -0.14
N LYS A 34 28.91 -7.53 0.67
CA LYS A 34 29.72 -7.34 1.89
C LYS A 34 29.38 -8.37 2.97
N MET A 35 28.15 -8.90 2.96
CA MET A 35 27.73 -10.01 3.81
C MET A 35 28.16 -11.38 3.27
N GLY A 36 28.82 -11.42 2.10
CA GLY A 36 29.36 -12.65 1.53
C GLY A 36 28.37 -13.50 0.74
N TYR A 37 27.20 -12.97 0.37
CA TYR A 37 26.22 -13.71 -0.44
C TYR A 37 25.54 -12.83 -1.52
N ASP A 38 24.96 -13.48 -2.52
CA ASP A 38 24.12 -12.83 -3.52
C ASP A 38 23.12 -13.84 -4.11
N TYR A 39 22.11 -13.35 -4.82
CA TYR A 39 21.12 -14.19 -5.49
C TYR A 39 21.57 -14.57 -6.90
N HIS A 40 21.18 -15.78 -7.34
CA HIS A 40 21.38 -16.18 -8.72
C HIS A 40 20.56 -15.29 -9.66
N ALA A 41 21.22 -14.71 -10.66
CA ALA A 41 20.59 -13.82 -11.63
C ALA A 41 19.50 -14.58 -12.42
N THR A 42 18.24 -14.21 -12.17
CA THR A 42 17.07 -14.86 -12.77
C THR A 42 16.19 -13.81 -13.43
N ALA A 43 15.49 -14.19 -14.50
CA ALA A 43 14.53 -13.30 -15.16
C ALA A 43 13.44 -12.83 -14.17
N THR A 44 12.99 -11.58 -14.33
CA THR A 44 11.97 -10.95 -13.48
C THR A 44 10.73 -10.62 -14.32
N PRO A 45 9.89 -11.64 -14.64
CA PRO A 45 8.80 -11.49 -15.62
C PRO A 45 7.72 -10.48 -15.20
N TRP A 46 7.55 -10.28 -13.89
CA TRP A 46 6.60 -9.33 -13.31
C TRP A 46 6.88 -7.86 -13.66
N ARG A 47 8.09 -7.51 -14.13
CA ARG A 47 8.42 -6.14 -14.57
C ARG A 47 7.61 -5.68 -15.78
N ASN A 48 7.10 -6.62 -16.58
CA ASN A 48 6.28 -6.32 -17.77
C ASN A 48 4.77 -6.43 -17.48
N PHE A 49 4.41 -6.58 -16.21
CA PHE A 49 3.03 -6.74 -15.74
C PHE A 49 2.50 -5.41 -15.22
N ASN A 50 2.35 -4.43 -16.11
CA ASN A 50 1.51 -3.25 -15.84
C ASN A 50 0.08 -3.57 -16.34
N GLY A 51 -0.96 -3.19 -15.60
CA GLY A 51 -2.37 -3.49 -15.87
C GLY A 51 -2.82 -2.89 -17.21
N LYS A 52 -2.60 -3.59 -18.31
CA LYS A 52 -2.81 -3.05 -19.67
C LYS A 52 -4.26 -2.83 -20.04
N THR A 53 -5.19 -3.42 -19.29
CA THR A 53 -6.62 -3.37 -19.59
C THR A 53 -7.38 -2.65 -18.50
N LYS A 54 -8.35 -1.84 -18.92
CA LYS A 54 -9.27 -1.16 -18.01
C LYS A 54 -10.44 -2.09 -17.66
N ALA A 55 -10.80 -2.16 -16.39
CA ALA A 55 -11.98 -2.84 -15.89
C ALA A 55 -13.26 -2.07 -16.22
N SER A 56 -13.19 -0.73 -16.29
CA SER A 56 -14.33 0.13 -16.58
C SER A 56 -14.04 1.05 -17.77
N ALA A 57 -15.06 1.27 -18.60
CA ALA A 57 -14.98 2.22 -19.69
C ALA A 57 -15.39 3.63 -19.22
N GLY A 58 -14.49 4.60 -19.38
CA GLY A 58 -14.77 6.00 -19.07
C GLY A 58 -14.46 6.39 -17.62
N LYS A 59 -15.07 7.50 -17.18
CA LYS A 59 -14.87 8.09 -15.86
C LYS A 59 -16.13 7.92 -15.01
N VAL A 60 -15.97 7.56 -13.74
CA VAL A 60 -17.07 7.48 -12.77
C VAL A 60 -17.61 8.89 -12.52
N ASN A 61 -18.93 9.02 -12.42
CA ASN A 61 -19.56 10.27 -11.99
C ASN A 61 -19.43 10.41 -10.47
N THR A 62 -18.40 11.12 -10.02
CA THR A 62 -18.10 11.37 -8.60
C THR A 62 -19.23 12.08 -7.84
N GLY A 63 -20.11 12.82 -8.54
CA GLY A 63 -21.29 13.45 -7.95
C GLY A 63 -22.45 12.48 -7.65
N SER A 64 -22.39 11.25 -8.15
CA SER A 64 -23.40 10.20 -7.89
C SER A 64 -23.05 9.30 -6.70
N ILE A 65 -21.85 9.45 -6.13
CA ILE A 65 -21.35 8.69 -4.97
C ILE A 65 -21.07 9.64 -3.80
N PRO A 66 -21.20 9.17 -2.55
CA PRO A 66 -20.96 10.02 -1.39
C PRO A 66 -19.49 10.44 -1.31
N PRO A 67 -19.18 11.68 -0.89
CA PRO A 67 -17.80 12.08 -0.60
C PRO A 67 -17.25 11.32 0.61
N GLU A 68 -15.93 11.18 0.68
CA GLU A 68 -15.17 10.56 1.78
C GLU A 68 -15.68 11.03 3.16
N SER A 69 -15.97 12.32 3.31
CA SER A 69 -16.41 12.94 4.57
C SER A 69 -17.79 12.47 5.07
N GLN A 70 -18.60 11.87 4.20
CA GLN A 70 -19.88 11.26 4.57
C GLN A 70 -19.76 9.75 4.85
N VAL A 71 -18.66 9.12 4.41
CA VAL A 71 -18.42 7.68 4.56
C VAL A 71 -17.56 7.38 5.78
N PHE A 72 -16.58 8.25 6.08
CA PHE A 72 -15.64 8.06 7.17
C PHE A 72 -15.98 8.94 8.40
N PRO A 73 -15.76 8.45 9.63
CA PRO A 73 -15.16 7.16 9.98
C PRO A 73 -16.10 5.98 9.77
N LEU A 74 -15.67 5.00 8.97
CA LEU A 74 -16.44 3.80 8.67
C LEU A 74 -16.30 2.79 9.82
N ALA A 75 -17.41 2.42 10.45
CA ALA A 75 -17.39 1.50 11.59
C ALA A 75 -17.03 0.06 11.20
N LYS A 76 -17.44 -0.39 10.01
CA LYS A 76 -17.18 -1.73 9.49
C LYS A 76 -17.21 -1.72 7.97
N LEU A 77 -16.22 -2.36 7.34
CA LEU A 77 -16.21 -2.67 5.91
C LEU A 77 -16.71 -4.10 5.70
N ASP A 78 -18.02 -4.28 5.58
CA ASP A 78 -18.69 -5.58 5.41
C ASP A 78 -18.99 -5.93 3.94
N LYS A 79 -19.01 -4.92 3.06
CA LYS A 79 -19.24 -5.04 1.62
C LYS A 79 -18.43 -3.99 0.85
N ALA A 80 -18.41 -4.10 -0.48
CA ALA A 80 -17.83 -3.07 -1.34
C ALA A 80 -18.53 -1.73 -1.12
N ILE A 81 -17.73 -0.67 -1.03
CA ILE A 81 -18.18 0.72 -0.95
C ILE A 81 -17.37 1.56 -1.95
N SER A 82 -18.03 2.56 -2.52
CA SER A 82 -17.41 3.58 -3.37
C SER A 82 -17.65 4.94 -2.73
N PHE A 83 -16.66 5.82 -2.82
CA PHE A 83 -16.75 7.20 -2.35
C PHE A 83 -15.88 8.07 -3.23
N SER A 84 -16.21 9.37 -3.30
CA SER A 84 -15.39 10.35 -4.01
C SER A 84 -14.38 11.00 -3.05
N ILE A 85 -13.19 11.30 -3.56
CA ILE A 85 -12.13 11.94 -2.77
C ILE A 85 -11.44 13.06 -3.56
N ASN A 86 -11.24 14.20 -2.90
CA ASN A 86 -10.55 15.34 -3.49
C ASN A 86 -9.05 15.10 -3.52
N ARG A 87 -8.45 15.43 -4.65
CA ARG A 87 -7.01 15.42 -4.84
C ARG A 87 -6.41 16.76 -4.38
N PRO A 88 -5.17 16.76 -3.87
CA PRO A 88 -4.51 17.98 -3.44
C PRO A 88 -4.10 18.88 -4.61
N ALA A 89 -3.86 18.31 -5.80
CA ALA A 89 -3.52 19.03 -7.03
C ALA A 89 -3.83 18.15 -8.26
N SER A 90 -4.27 18.78 -9.35
CA SER A 90 -4.52 18.18 -10.66
C SER A 90 -3.52 18.72 -11.71
N SER A 91 -3.43 18.06 -12.87
CA SER A 91 -2.58 18.45 -14.01
C SER A 91 -1.11 18.70 -13.64
N ARG A 92 -0.55 17.87 -12.75
CA ARG A 92 0.82 18.01 -12.23
C ARG A 92 1.86 17.80 -13.33
N THR A 93 2.88 18.64 -13.35
CA THR A 93 4.03 18.49 -14.24
C THR A 93 4.91 17.30 -13.84
N GLN A 94 5.70 16.78 -14.79
CA GLN A 94 6.65 15.69 -14.48
C GLN A 94 7.65 16.07 -13.37
N GLN A 95 8.05 17.34 -13.31
CA GLN A 95 8.94 17.82 -12.25
C GLN A 95 8.29 17.71 -10.87
N GLU A 96 7.01 18.06 -10.76
CA GLU A 96 6.27 17.94 -9.50
C GLU A 96 6.09 16.49 -9.10
N LYS A 97 5.74 15.60 -10.04
CA LYS A 97 5.61 14.15 -9.80
C LYS A 97 6.93 13.56 -9.29
N ASN A 98 8.05 13.91 -9.92
CA ASN A 98 9.38 13.44 -9.50
C ASN A 98 9.78 13.96 -8.12
N ALA A 99 9.31 15.15 -7.73
CA ALA A 99 9.64 15.76 -6.45
C ALA A 99 8.76 15.22 -5.30
N GLN A 100 7.49 14.92 -5.56
CA GLN A 100 6.53 14.46 -4.56
C GLN A 100 5.58 13.41 -5.14
N GLU A 101 5.56 12.23 -4.54
CA GLU A 101 4.63 11.16 -4.90
C GLU A 101 3.21 11.48 -4.44
N GLU A 102 2.19 11.28 -5.31
CA GLU A 102 0.79 11.35 -4.90
C GLU A 102 0.37 10.02 -4.25
N VAL A 103 -0.02 10.08 -2.97
CA VAL A 103 -0.26 8.88 -2.15
C VAL A 103 -1.65 8.89 -1.53
N LEU A 104 -2.50 7.94 -1.94
CA LEU A 104 -3.76 7.64 -1.27
C LEU A 104 -3.46 6.95 0.07
N THR A 105 -3.96 7.53 1.17
CA THR A 105 -3.66 7.06 2.53
C THR A 105 -4.94 6.67 3.25
N PHE A 106 -5.04 5.41 3.67
CA PHE A 106 -6.07 4.94 4.58
C PHE A 106 -5.50 4.95 5.99
N ASN A 107 -5.92 5.92 6.80
CA ASN A 107 -5.47 6.06 8.18
C ASN A 107 -6.34 5.26 9.14
N ALA A 108 -5.76 4.89 10.28
CA ALA A 108 -6.47 4.33 11.42
C ALA A 108 -7.36 3.12 11.08
N ILE A 109 -6.86 2.22 10.23
CA ILE A 109 -7.51 0.94 9.93
C ILE A 109 -7.50 0.12 11.21
N LYS A 110 -8.67 -0.09 11.81
CA LYS A 110 -8.84 -0.83 13.06
C LYS A 110 -9.48 -2.19 12.81
N TYR A 111 -8.92 -3.22 13.41
CA TYR A 111 -9.37 -4.59 13.26
C TYR A 111 -8.94 -5.44 14.46
N ASP A 112 -9.52 -6.64 14.55
CA ASP A 112 -9.11 -7.63 15.53
C ASP A 112 -7.80 -8.30 15.08
N ASN A 113 -6.75 -8.22 15.88
CA ASN A 113 -5.41 -8.73 15.58
C ASN A 113 -5.30 -10.26 15.62
N ARG A 114 -6.40 -10.95 15.89
CA ARG A 114 -6.52 -12.41 15.80
C ARG A 114 -7.04 -12.88 14.43
N ASP A 115 -7.58 -11.96 13.64
CA ASP A 115 -8.23 -12.27 12.38
C ASP A 115 -7.29 -12.06 11.21
N TYR A 116 -7.51 -12.84 10.14
CA TYR A 116 -6.93 -12.56 8.83
C TYR A 116 -7.70 -11.41 8.21
N ILE A 117 -7.00 -10.33 7.87
CA ILE A 117 -7.61 -9.16 7.24
C ILE A 117 -7.12 -9.05 5.81
N ARG A 118 -8.03 -8.78 4.89
CA ARG A 118 -7.74 -8.32 3.53
C ARG A 118 -8.84 -7.39 3.04
N PHE A 119 -8.46 -6.31 2.37
CA PHE A 119 -9.34 -5.59 1.46
C PHE A 119 -8.51 -5.05 0.29
N ASP A 120 -9.18 -4.90 -0.85
CA ASP A 120 -8.58 -4.46 -2.11
C ASP A 120 -9.09 -3.05 -2.42
N VAL A 121 -8.25 -2.24 -3.06
CA VAL A 121 -8.53 -0.85 -3.41
C VAL A 121 -8.48 -0.70 -4.92
N PHE A 122 -9.55 -0.14 -5.48
CA PHE A 122 -9.66 0.17 -6.89
C PHE A 122 -10.00 1.66 -7.06
N LEU A 123 -9.52 2.28 -8.12
CA LEU A 123 -9.89 3.64 -8.52
C LEU A 123 -10.83 3.61 -9.71
N ASN A 124 -11.75 4.57 -9.80
CA ASN A 124 -12.58 4.76 -11.00
C ASN A 124 -13.41 3.53 -11.42
N VAL A 125 -13.90 2.77 -10.44
CA VAL A 125 -14.85 1.67 -10.64
C VAL A 125 -16.03 1.80 -9.68
N ASP A 126 -17.14 1.13 -10.00
CA ASP A 126 -18.30 1.04 -9.12
C ASP A 126 -18.21 -0.19 -8.19
N ASN A 127 -19.24 -0.37 -7.35
CA ASN A 127 -19.35 -1.50 -6.44
C ASN A 127 -19.50 -2.87 -7.14
N ASN A 128 -19.65 -2.92 -8.46
CA ASN A 128 -19.77 -4.16 -9.23
C ASN A 128 -18.43 -4.65 -9.81
N VAL A 129 -17.31 -4.00 -9.46
CA VAL A 129 -15.98 -4.43 -9.89
C VAL A 129 -15.71 -5.90 -9.54
N ASN A 130 -15.18 -6.66 -10.49
CA ASN A 130 -14.75 -8.02 -10.24
C ASN A 130 -13.38 -8.02 -9.52
N ALA A 131 -13.42 -8.02 -8.18
CA ALA A 131 -12.20 -8.01 -7.36
C ALA A 131 -11.31 -9.27 -7.48
N ASN A 132 -11.72 -10.28 -8.26
CA ASN A 132 -10.86 -11.43 -8.57
C ASN A 132 -9.88 -11.14 -9.72
N GLU A 133 -10.11 -10.09 -10.51
CA GLU A 133 -9.27 -9.68 -11.63
C GLU A 133 -8.40 -8.49 -11.22
N LEU A 134 -7.17 -8.77 -10.79
CA LEU A 134 -6.22 -7.76 -10.30
C LEU A 134 -5.29 -7.24 -11.41
N ASP A 135 -5.39 -7.77 -12.62
CA ASP A 135 -4.61 -7.40 -13.81
C ASP A 135 -5.18 -6.18 -14.55
N LYS A 136 -5.84 -5.29 -13.81
CA LYS A 136 -6.56 -4.10 -14.32
C LYS A 136 -5.88 -2.81 -13.89
N ALA A 137 -5.90 -1.82 -14.77
CA ALA A 137 -5.31 -0.50 -14.52
C ALA A 137 -5.91 0.19 -13.28
N GLU A 138 -7.15 -0.13 -12.92
CA GLU A 138 -7.85 0.46 -11.80
C GLU A 138 -7.42 -0.11 -10.44
N PHE A 139 -6.73 -1.25 -10.40
CA PHE A 139 -6.30 -1.87 -9.14
C PHE A 139 -5.11 -1.13 -8.53
N ALA A 140 -5.32 -0.46 -7.39
CA ALA A 140 -4.30 0.32 -6.71
C ALA A 140 -3.46 -0.53 -5.74
N GLY A 141 -4.04 -1.59 -5.18
CA GLY A 141 -3.37 -2.47 -4.24
C GLY A 141 -4.30 -3.06 -3.19
N SER A 142 -3.70 -3.77 -2.23
CA SER A 142 -4.41 -4.43 -1.15
C SER A 142 -3.76 -4.15 0.19
N TYR A 143 -4.57 -4.06 1.24
CA TYR A 143 -4.09 -4.23 2.60
C TYR A 143 -4.29 -5.67 3.02
N THR A 144 -3.29 -6.27 3.67
CA THR A 144 -3.45 -7.57 4.33
C THR A 144 -2.78 -7.56 5.70
N SER A 145 -3.35 -8.31 6.64
CA SER A 145 -2.77 -8.51 7.96
C SER A 145 -2.86 -9.98 8.36
N LEU A 146 -1.75 -10.51 8.88
CA LEU A 146 -1.70 -11.81 9.52
C LEU A 146 -2.03 -11.67 11.02
N PRO A 147 -2.72 -12.65 11.62
CA PRO A 147 -2.93 -12.67 13.05
C PRO A 147 -1.62 -12.52 13.84
N HIS A 148 -1.56 -11.56 14.75
CA HIS A 148 -0.41 -11.30 15.61
C HIS A 148 -0.86 -10.87 17.00
N VAL A 149 -0.83 -11.81 17.94
CA VAL A 149 -1.22 -11.58 19.35
C VAL A 149 0.03 -11.37 20.19
N HIS A 150 0.22 -10.16 20.70
CA HIS A 150 1.46 -9.77 21.40
C HIS A 150 1.66 -10.44 22.76
N ARG A 151 0.60 -10.80 23.48
CA ARG A 151 0.68 -11.41 24.82
C ARG A 151 -0.46 -12.38 25.08
N VAL A 152 -0.13 -13.53 25.67
CA VAL A 152 -1.13 -14.46 26.21
C VAL A 152 -1.90 -13.74 27.32
N GLY A 153 -3.22 -13.65 27.18
CA GLY A 153 -4.12 -13.04 28.17
C GLY A 153 -4.31 -11.52 28.06
N ASP A 154 -3.80 -10.85 27.03
CA ASP A 154 -4.15 -9.45 26.77
C ASP A 154 -5.62 -9.35 26.32
N PRO A 155 -6.51 -8.64 27.04
CA PRO A 155 -7.89 -8.47 26.61
C PRO A 155 -8.04 -7.54 25.39
N LYS A 156 -7.00 -6.78 25.02
CA LYS A 156 -7.04 -5.85 23.90
C LYS A 156 -6.52 -6.51 22.63
N HIS A 157 -7.46 -6.88 21.78
CA HIS A 157 -7.17 -7.46 20.47
C HIS A 157 -7.31 -6.46 19.31
N THR A 158 -7.37 -5.15 19.58
CA THR A 158 -7.49 -4.16 18.50
C THR A 158 -6.11 -3.73 17.98
N ALA A 159 -5.81 -4.03 16.72
CA ALA A 159 -4.68 -3.44 16.00
C ALA A 159 -5.10 -2.15 15.28
N THR A 160 -4.13 -1.27 15.00
CA THR A 160 -4.31 -0.08 14.17
C THR A 160 -3.20 -0.03 13.13
N ALA A 161 -3.55 0.18 11.86
CA ALA A 161 -2.60 0.26 10.77
C ALA A 161 -2.90 1.43 9.83
N THR A 162 -1.97 1.68 8.92
CA THR A 162 -2.09 2.66 7.83
C THR A 162 -1.68 2.00 6.52
N LEU A 163 -2.52 2.11 5.49
CA LEU A 163 -2.18 1.72 4.12
C LEU A 163 -1.82 2.98 3.32
N ARG A 164 -0.76 2.92 2.52
CA ARG A 164 -0.32 3.98 1.62
C ARG A 164 -0.14 3.40 0.23
N LEU A 165 -0.84 3.96 -0.75
CA LEU A 165 -0.81 3.54 -2.15
C LEU A 165 -0.36 4.72 -2.99
N ALA A 166 0.74 4.57 -3.73
CA ALA A 166 1.14 5.57 -4.72
C ALA A 166 0.21 5.44 -5.93
N ILE A 167 -0.42 6.54 -6.33
CA ILE A 167 -1.47 6.52 -7.36
C ILE A 167 -1.10 7.29 -8.63
N THR A 168 0.08 7.90 -8.70
CA THR A 168 0.52 8.71 -9.86
C THR A 168 0.44 7.92 -11.17
N GLU A 169 1.09 6.76 -11.25
CA GLU A 169 1.04 5.87 -12.44
C GLU A 169 -0.40 5.43 -12.75
N LEU A 170 -1.18 5.14 -11.72
CA LEU A 170 -2.57 4.73 -11.88
C LEU A 170 -3.42 5.83 -12.52
N LEU A 171 -3.27 7.09 -12.07
CA LEU A 171 -3.96 8.25 -12.60
C LEU A 171 -3.59 8.53 -14.07
N GLU A 172 -2.33 8.32 -14.45
CA GLU A 172 -1.84 8.39 -15.83
C GLU A 172 -2.52 7.32 -16.70
N ASP A 173 -2.47 6.05 -16.27
CA ASP A 173 -3.01 4.92 -17.04
C ASP A 173 -4.53 5.00 -17.23
N ILE A 174 -5.26 5.44 -16.21
CA ILE A 174 -6.73 5.57 -16.29
C ILE A 174 -7.20 6.91 -16.87
N GLY A 175 -6.32 7.91 -16.99
CA GLY A 175 -6.61 9.20 -17.62
C GLY A 175 -7.35 10.20 -16.71
N LEU A 176 -6.96 10.27 -15.44
CA LEU A 176 -7.59 11.10 -14.41
C LEU A 176 -6.65 12.19 -13.85
N GLU A 177 -5.53 12.45 -14.51
CA GLU A 177 -4.56 13.46 -14.07
C GLU A 177 -5.15 14.86 -13.90
N ASP A 178 -6.11 15.23 -14.76
CA ASP A 178 -6.75 16.55 -14.79
C ASP A 178 -7.98 16.65 -13.89
N GLU A 179 -8.39 15.57 -13.22
CA GLU A 179 -9.59 15.58 -12.36
C GLU A 179 -9.23 16.04 -10.94
N ASP A 180 -9.98 16.99 -10.39
CA ASP A 180 -9.79 17.44 -9.00
C ASP A 180 -10.35 16.43 -7.97
N THR A 181 -11.26 15.57 -8.41
CA THR A 181 -11.92 14.55 -7.56
C THR A 181 -11.94 13.23 -8.32
N ILE A 182 -11.60 12.14 -7.62
CA ILE A 182 -11.63 10.77 -8.14
C ILE A 182 -12.56 9.86 -7.35
#